data_AF-A0A849QYK3-F1
#
_entry.id   AF-A0A849QYK3-F1
#
_cell.length_a   1.000
_cell.length_b   1.000
_cell.length_c   1.000
_cell.angle_alpha   90.00
_cell.angle_beta   90.00
_cell.angle_gamma   90.00
#
_symmetry.space_group_name_H-M   'P 1'
#
loop_
_entity.id
_entity.type
_entity.pdbx_description
1 polymer ?
#
loop_
_entity_poly.entity_id
_entity_poly.type
_entity_poly.pdbx_seq_one_letter_code
_entity_poly.pdbx_strand_id
1 'polypeptide(L)'
;MKFVINDTKTGKSYSKEVEADKVQALLGKRIRDEFDGGIIDLPGYKLKITGGSDKNGFPMRLGVHTQTRKGILIAGGVGFNPKITGQRRRKSVHGDTIGSNVAQLNCSVQKPGKQKIDEIFGAPKDEAAKEKK
;
A
#
# COMPACT_ATOMS: atom_id res chain seq x y z
N MET A 1 -8.11 -6.77 3.60
CA MET A 1 -7.12 -6.00 2.81
C MET A 1 -6.02 -5.57 3.78
N LYS A 2 -4.75 -5.79 3.44
CA LYS A 2 -3.63 -5.53 4.37
C LYS A 2 -3.13 -4.09 4.22
N PHE A 3 -3.08 -3.35 5.31
CA PHE A 3 -2.47 -2.02 5.34
C PHE A 3 -1.12 -2.11 6.02
N VAL A 4 -0.08 -1.58 5.38
CA VAL A 4 1.26 -1.42 5.95
C VAL A 4 1.48 0.06 6.20
N ILE A 5 1.59 0.42 7.48
CA ILE A 5 1.77 1.80 7.94
C ILE A 5 3.23 1.97 8.31
N ASN A 6 3.92 2.85 7.60
CA ASN A 6 5.31 3.19 7.83
C ASN A 6 5.38 4.50 8.62
N ASP A 7 6.00 4.45 9.80
CA ASP A 7 6.35 5.63 10.56
C ASP A 7 7.70 6.17 10.08
N THR A 8 7.69 7.35 9.47
CA THR A 8 8.90 7.98 8.91
C THR A 8 9.88 8.44 9.97
N LYS A 9 9.45 8.60 11.23
CA LYS A 9 10.31 9.08 12.32
C LYS A 9 11.03 7.94 13.04
N THR A 10 10.31 6.86 13.32
CA THR A 10 10.87 5.69 14.02
C THR A 10 11.45 4.65 13.08
N GLY A 11 11.13 4.73 11.78
CA GLY A 11 11.54 3.74 10.78
C GLY A 11 10.82 2.39 10.94
N LYS A 12 9.90 2.27 11.91
CA LYS A 12 9.12 1.06 12.15
C LYS A 12 7.94 0.98 11.19
N SER A 13 7.60 -0.24 10.84
CA SER A 13 6.48 -0.56 9.95
C SER A 13 5.50 -1.47 10.69
N TYR A 14 4.21 -1.16 10.61
CA TYR A 14 3.17 -1.95 11.25
C TYR A 14 2.15 -2.41 10.22
N SER A 15 1.75 -3.67 10.32
CA SER A 15 0.70 -4.20 9.47
C SER A 15 -0.62 -4.33 10.20
N LYS A 16 -1.69 -3.81 9.61
CA LYS A 16 -3.06 -4.00 10.08
C LYS A 16 -3.91 -4.66 9.01
N GLU A 17 -4.74 -5.60 9.44
CA GLU A 17 -5.83 -6.10 8.62
C GLU A 17 -7.09 -5.28 8.92
N VAL A 18 -7.73 -4.79 7.86
CA VAL A 18 -8.92 -3.93 7.95
C VAL A 18 -10.10 -4.63 7.28
N GLU A 19 -11.25 -4.49 7.93
CA GLU A 19 -12.55 -5.01 7.49
C GLU A 19 -13.03 -4.34 6.19
N ALA A 20 -13.90 -5.04 5.45
CA ALA A 20 -14.34 -4.63 4.13
C ALA A 20 -15.09 -3.27 4.10
N ASP A 21 -15.81 -2.93 5.17
CA ASP A 21 -16.62 -1.70 5.22
C ASP A 21 -15.77 -0.44 5.20
N LYS A 22 -14.65 -0.47 5.92
CA LYS A 22 -13.67 0.63 5.97
C LYS A 22 -12.90 0.77 4.65
N VAL A 23 -12.73 -0.32 3.91
CA VAL A 23 -12.07 -0.32 2.60
C VAL A 23 -12.91 0.43 1.56
N GLN A 24 -14.25 0.37 1.66
CA GLN A 24 -15.15 1.05 0.74
C GLN A 24 -14.91 2.57 0.71
N ALA A 25 -14.59 3.18 1.86
CA ALA A 25 -14.28 4.61 1.97
C ALA A 25 -12.96 5.01 1.29
N LEU A 26 -12.07 4.05 1.02
CA LEU A 26 -10.77 4.27 0.36
C LEU A 26 -10.81 3.97 -1.13
N LEU A 27 -11.90 3.40 -1.65
CA LEU A 27 -12.06 3.16 -3.08
C LEU A 27 -12.11 4.49 -3.85
N GLY A 28 -11.42 4.53 -5.00
CA GLY A 28 -11.35 5.73 -5.83
C GLY A 28 -10.30 6.76 -5.39
N LYS A 29 -9.69 6.61 -4.21
CA LYS A 29 -8.48 7.36 -3.85
C LYS A 29 -7.29 6.89 -4.69
N ARG A 30 -6.31 7.78 -4.89
CA ARG A 30 -5.12 7.50 -5.69
C ARG A 30 -3.87 7.40 -4.82
N ILE A 31 -2.84 6.80 -5.40
CA ILE A 31 -1.49 6.87 -4.83
C ILE A 31 -1.08 8.34 -4.71
N ARG A 32 -0.47 8.68 -3.57
CA ARG A 32 -0.10 10.01 -3.07
C ARG A 32 -1.22 10.86 -2.48
N ASP A 33 -2.46 10.39 -2.49
CA ASP A 33 -3.53 11.07 -1.76
C ASP A 33 -3.36 10.90 -0.25
N GLU A 34 -3.78 11.93 0.48
CA GLU A 34 -3.84 11.93 1.94
C GLU A 34 -5.25 11.58 2.41
N PHE A 35 -5.32 10.81 3.49
CA PHE A 35 -6.57 10.45 4.15
C PHE A 35 -6.40 10.40 5.66
N ASP A 36 -7.51 10.54 6.37
CA ASP A 36 -7.53 10.49 7.82
C ASP A 36 -7.42 9.03 8.31
N GLY A 37 -6.49 8.80 9.23
CA GLY A 37 -6.21 7.48 9.81
C GLY A 37 -7.37 6.91 10.63
N GLY A 38 -8.40 7.70 10.93
CA GLY A 38 -9.63 7.23 11.58
C GLY A 38 -10.29 6.07 10.83
N ILE A 39 -10.15 6.00 9.50
CA ILE A 39 -10.66 4.89 8.68
C ILE A 39 -9.99 3.56 9.03
N ILE A 40 -8.75 3.59 9.54
CA ILE A 40 -7.93 2.40 9.87
C ILE A 40 -7.81 2.24 11.40
N ASP A 41 -8.68 2.91 12.18
CA ASP A 41 -8.62 3.02 13.64
C ASP A 41 -7.30 3.61 14.18
N LEU A 42 -6.70 4.53 13.44
CA LEU A 42 -5.64 5.42 13.92
C LEU A 42 -6.21 6.85 14.04
N PRO A 43 -7.00 7.14 15.09
CA PRO A 43 -7.60 8.46 15.25
C PRO A 43 -6.53 9.56 15.39
N GLY A 44 -6.72 10.66 14.66
CA GLY A 44 -5.82 11.81 14.70
C GLY A 44 -4.55 11.70 13.85
N TYR A 45 -4.33 10.57 13.17
CA TYR A 45 -3.23 10.43 12.21
C TYR A 45 -3.62 10.90 10.82
N LYS A 46 -2.69 11.54 10.09
CA LYS A 46 -2.82 11.71 8.64
C LYS A 46 -1.87 10.77 7.92
N LEU A 47 -2.45 9.93 7.07
CA LEU A 47 -1.74 8.92 6.30
C LEU A 47 -1.75 9.30 4.83
N LYS A 48 -0.63 9.03 4.16
CA LYS A 48 -0.48 9.21 2.71
C LYS A 48 -0.25 7.87 2.05
N ILE A 49 -1.03 7.56 1.03
CA ILE A 49 -0.90 6.33 0.26
C ILE A 49 0.39 6.43 -0.58
N THR A 50 1.33 5.51 -0.40
CA THR A 50 2.59 5.51 -1.17
C THR A 50 2.55 4.52 -2.33
N GLY A 51 1.74 3.46 -2.22
CA GLY A 51 1.57 2.44 -3.25
C GLY A 51 0.88 1.20 -2.71
N GLY A 52 1.06 0.08 -3.40
CA GLY A 52 0.46 -1.19 -2.99
C GLY A 52 0.72 -2.31 -3.98
N SER A 53 0.09 -3.45 -3.72
CA SER A 53 0.10 -4.62 -4.58
C SER A 53 -1.30 -5.17 -4.80
N ASP A 54 -1.51 -5.67 -6.02
CA ASP A 54 -2.71 -6.38 -6.42
C ASP A 54 -2.73 -7.81 -5.84
N LYS A 55 -3.89 -8.48 -5.79
CA LYS A 55 -4.03 -9.88 -5.34
C LYS A 55 -3.11 -10.86 -6.06
N ASN A 56 -2.77 -10.59 -7.32
CA ASN A 56 -1.82 -11.41 -8.08
C ASN A 56 -0.36 -10.93 -7.99
N GLY A 57 -0.04 -10.03 -7.05
CA GLY A 57 1.32 -9.54 -6.82
C GLY A 57 1.81 -8.47 -7.80
N PHE A 58 0.95 -7.97 -8.70
CA PHE A 58 1.33 -6.85 -9.57
C PHE A 58 1.45 -5.56 -8.76
N PRO A 59 2.55 -4.80 -8.91
CA PRO A 59 2.71 -3.53 -8.21
C PRO A 59 1.80 -2.45 -8.81
N MET A 60 1.31 -1.56 -7.95
CA MET A 60 0.63 -0.36 -8.39
C MET A 60 1.65 0.69 -8.85
N ARG A 61 1.42 1.33 -10.00
CA ARG A 61 2.33 2.32 -10.58
C ARG A 61 1.66 3.69 -10.68
N LEU A 62 2.35 4.72 -10.18
CA LEU A 62 1.91 6.11 -10.30
C LEU A 62 1.89 6.58 -11.77
N GLY A 63 0.84 7.32 -12.15
CA GLY A 63 0.68 7.90 -13.49
C GLY A 63 -0.14 7.03 -14.44
N VAL A 64 -0.68 5.91 -13.95
CA VAL A 64 -1.61 5.05 -14.67
C VAL A 64 -2.97 5.21 -14.04
N HIS A 65 -3.76 6.15 -14.55
CA HIS A 65 -5.06 6.53 -13.99
C HIS A 65 -6.16 5.52 -14.29
N THR A 66 -5.99 4.28 -13.81
CA THR A 66 -6.96 3.20 -13.95
C THR A 66 -7.11 2.46 -12.62
N GLN A 67 -8.29 1.90 -12.37
CA GLN A 67 -8.52 0.97 -11.25
C GLN A 67 -8.12 -0.47 -11.60
N THR A 68 -7.94 -0.75 -12.89
CA THR A 68 -7.62 -2.08 -13.42
C THR A 68 -6.18 -2.15 -13.89
N ARG A 69 -5.74 -3.38 -14.21
CA ARG A 69 -4.42 -3.63 -14.77
C ARG A 69 -4.35 -3.17 -16.22
N LYS A 70 -3.23 -2.56 -16.59
CA LYS A 70 -2.96 -2.17 -17.98
C LYS A 70 -1.54 -2.57 -18.38
N GLY A 71 -1.41 -3.07 -19.61
CA GLY A 71 -0.12 -3.39 -20.22
C GLY A 71 0.52 -2.14 -20.83
N ILE A 72 1.60 -1.66 -20.22
CA ILE A 72 2.30 -0.43 -20.63
C ILE A 72 3.73 -0.76 -21.03
N LEU A 73 4.26 -0.02 -22.01
CA LEU A 73 5.67 -0.10 -22.38
C LEU A 73 6.52 0.67 -21.36
N ILE A 74 7.23 -0.06 -20.51
CA ILE A 74 8.02 0.51 -19.42
C ILE A 74 9.51 0.47 -19.77
N ALA A 75 10.20 1.60 -19.57
CA ALA A 75 11.66 1.69 -19.68
C ALA A 75 12.37 1.38 -18.36
N GLY A 76 11.76 1.70 -17.22
CA GLY A 76 12.29 1.40 -15.89
C GLY A 76 11.37 1.79 -14.74
N GLY A 77 11.87 1.58 -13.52
CA GLY A 77 11.22 1.93 -12.26
C GLY A 77 10.23 0.86 -11.76
N VAL A 78 9.11 1.30 -11.20
CA VAL A 78 8.15 0.40 -10.54
C VAL A 78 7.61 -0.67 -11.50
N GLY A 79 7.86 -1.94 -11.17
CA GLY A 79 7.47 -3.12 -11.96
C GLY A 79 8.47 -3.56 -13.04
N PHE A 80 9.51 -2.78 -13.33
CA PHE A 80 10.55 -3.17 -14.29
C PHE A 80 11.91 -2.57 -13.96
N ASN A 81 12.85 -3.45 -13.62
CA ASN A 81 14.27 -3.11 -13.51
C ASN A 81 14.98 -3.58 -14.78
N PRO A 82 15.36 -2.66 -15.69
CA PRO A 82 16.09 -3.02 -16.92
C PRO A 82 17.48 -3.55 -16.57
N LYS A 83 17.91 -4.62 -17.25
CA LYS A 83 19.29 -5.15 -17.11
C LYS A 83 20.24 -4.56 -18.15
N ILE A 84 19.69 -4.13 -19.29
CA ILE A 84 20.43 -3.57 -20.41
C ILE A 84 19.99 -2.11 -20.56
N THR A 85 20.93 -1.22 -20.82
CA THR A 85 20.67 0.20 -21.12
C THR A 85 19.76 0.31 -22.34
N GLY A 86 18.71 1.13 -22.24
CA GLY A 86 17.72 1.32 -23.32
C GLY A 86 16.69 0.20 -23.46
N GLN A 87 16.73 -0.86 -22.63
CA GLN A 87 15.72 -1.92 -22.68
C GLN A 87 14.35 -1.39 -22.26
N ARG A 88 13.34 -1.61 -23.11
CA ARG A 88 11.93 -1.36 -22.79
C ARG A 88 11.16 -2.66 -22.92
N ARG A 89 10.26 -2.93 -21.96
CA ARG A 89 9.41 -4.13 -22.01
C ARG A 89 7.97 -3.75 -21.73
N ARG A 90 7.05 -4.34 -22.52
CA ARG A 90 5.63 -4.27 -22.21
C ARG A 90 5.35 -5.16 -21.01
N LYS A 91 4.90 -4.56 -19.91
CA LYS A 91 4.52 -5.26 -18.68
C LYS A 91 3.16 -4.79 -18.21
N SER A 92 2.42 -5.73 -17.62
CA SER A 92 1.16 -5.43 -16.93
C SER A 92 1.47 -4.87 -15.56
N VAL A 93 0.90 -3.70 -15.26
CA VAL A 93 0.96 -3.06 -13.95
C VAL A 93 -0.46 -2.71 -13.51
N HIS A 94 -0.68 -2.66 -12.20
CA HIS A 94 -1.92 -2.13 -11.66
C HIS A 94 -1.88 -0.60 -11.72
N GLY A 95 -3.03 0.03 -11.95
CA GLY A 95 -3.10 1.48 -11.97
C GLY A 95 -2.92 2.12 -10.59
N ASP A 96 -2.99 3.44 -10.53
CA ASP A 96 -2.78 4.21 -9.30
C ASP A 96 -4.04 4.39 -8.46
N THR A 97 -5.21 4.05 -9.00
CA THR A 97 -6.49 4.23 -8.32
C THR A 97 -6.83 2.95 -7.54
N ILE A 98 -7.18 3.11 -6.27
CA ILE A 98 -7.50 1.98 -5.40
C ILE A 98 -8.83 1.35 -5.82
N GLY A 99 -8.77 0.07 -6.17
CA GLY A 99 -9.93 -0.78 -6.45
C GLY A 99 -10.03 -1.97 -5.50
N SER A 100 -11.11 -2.74 -5.61
CA SER A 100 -11.38 -3.95 -4.80
C SER A 100 -10.40 -5.12 -5.04
N ASN A 101 -9.60 -5.02 -6.11
CA ASN A 101 -8.60 -6.03 -6.48
C ASN A 101 -7.27 -5.85 -5.74
N VAL A 102 -7.07 -4.75 -5.01
CA VAL A 102 -5.84 -4.50 -4.27
C VAL A 102 -5.78 -5.40 -3.02
N ALA A 103 -4.66 -6.08 -2.82
CA ALA A 103 -4.45 -6.94 -1.65
C ALA A 103 -3.79 -6.19 -0.49
N GLN A 104 -2.79 -5.37 -0.81
CA GLN A 104 -2.02 -4.61 0.16
C GLN A 104 -1.90 -3.14 -0.24
N LEU A 105 -2.07 -2.24 0.72
CA LEU A 105 -1.74 -0.82 0.58
C LEU A 105 -0.63 -0.41 1.54
N ASN A 106 0.31 0.35 1.00
CA ASN A 106 1.41 0.94 1.74
C ASN A 106 1.09 2.41 2.01
N CYS A 107 1.20 2.79 3.28
CA CYS A 107 0.89 4.12 3.77
C CYS A 107 2.11 4.68 4.52
N SER A 108 2.32 5.98 4.40
CA SER A 108 3.31 6.73 5.18
C SER A 108 2.61 7.69 6.13
N VAL A 109 3.11 7.80 7.35
CA VAL A 109 2.61 8.78 8.34
C VAL A 109 3.12 10.16 7.97
N GLN A 110 2.24 11.11 7.65
CA GLN A 110 2.59 12.50 7.37
C GLN A 110 2.48 13.38 8.62
N LYS A 111 1.37 13.23 9.36
CA LYS A 111 1.17 13.93 10.63
C LYS A 111 0.91 12.91 11.75
N PRO A 112 1.74 12.89 12.80
CA PRO A 112 1.51 12.02 13.95
C PRO A 112 0.27 12.48 14.71
N GLY A 113 -0.56 11.52 15.12
CA GLY A 113 -1.71 11.74 15.99
C GLY A 113 -1.36 11.76 17.47
N LYS A 114 -2.39 11.74 18.32
CA LYS A 114 -2.27 11.91 19.78
C LYS A 114 -1.72 10.69 20.54
N GLN A 115 -1.87 9.48 20.02
CA GLN A 115 -1.43 8.23 20.66
C GLN A 115 -0.28 7.60 19.89
N LYS A 116 0.74 7.05 20.56
CA LYS A 116 1.89 6.43 19.87
C LYS A 116 1.46 5.18 19.10
N ILE A 117 1.94 5.04 17.86
CA ILE A 117 1.67 3.86 17.02
C ILE A 117 2.16 2.57 17.71
N ASP A 118 3.28 2.65 18.44
CA ASP A 118 3.84 1.54 19.22
C ASP A 118 2.89 0.98 20.30
N GLU A 119 1.96 1.76 20.84
CA GLU A 119 1.00 1.29 21.87
C GLU A 119 -0.24 0.65 21.24
N ILE A 120 -0.59 1.04 20.01
CA ILE A 120 -1.73 0.49 19.26
C ILE A 120 -1.34 -0.82 18.55
N PHE A 121 -0.07 -0.95 18.16
CA PHE A 121 0.48 -2.10 17.45
C PHE A 121 1.47 -2.94 18.28
N GLY A 122 1.67 -2.59 19.55
CA GLY A 122 2.57 -3.27 20.49
C GLY A 122 2.05 -4.62 20.97
N ALA A 123 1.92 -5.57 20.05
CA ALA A 123 2.07 -6.99 20.31
C ALA A 123 2.61 -7.63 19.01
N PRO A 124 3.80 -8.25 19.03
CA PRO A 124 4.31 -8.97 17.88
C PRO A 124 3.38 -10.15 17.60
N LYS A 125 2.67 -10.14 16.47
CA LYS A 125 2.15 -11.38 15.88
C LYS A 125 3.31 -12.12 15.21
N ASP A 126 4.17 -12.70 16.04
CA ASP A 126 4.93 -13.90 15.72
C ASP A 126 3.95 -15.07 15.60
N GLU A 127 3.19 -15.14 14.49
CA GLU A 127 2.33 -16.29 14.16
C GLU A 127 2.38 -16.62 12.65
N ALA A 128 3.57 -16.60 12.06
CA ALA A 128 3.82 -17.22 10.74
C ALA A 128 4.99 -18.21 10.78
N ALA A 129 5.33 -18.71 11.96
CA ALA A 129 6.26 -19.82 12.16
C ALA A 129 5.55 -20.98 12.90
N LYS A 130 4.60 -21.64 12.22
CA LYS A 130 4.21 -23.06 12.38
C LYS A 130 3.10 -23.40 11.38
N GLU A 131 3.17 -24.61 10.81
CA GLU A 131 2.25 -25.23 9.84
C GLU A 131 2.39 -24.86 8.34
N LYS A 132 3.24 -25.61 7.63
CA LYS A 132 2.79 -26.72 6.80
C LYS A 132 3.89 -27.78 6.69
N LYS A 133 3.60 -28.92 7.33
CA LYS A 133 3.96 -30.33 7.06
C LYS A 133 5.23 -30.65 6.27
#